data_AF-A0A2R5LPJ5-F1
#
_entry.id   AF-A0A2R5LPJ5-F1
#
_cell.length_a   1.000
_cell.length_b   1.000
_cell.length_c   1.000
_cell.angle_alpha   90.00
_cell.angle_beta   90.00
_cell.angle_gamma   90.00
#
_symmetry.space_group_name_H-M   'P 1'
#
loop_
_entity.id
_entity.type
_entity.pdbx_description
1 polymer ?
#
loop_
_entity_poly.entity_id
_entity_poly.type
_entity_poly.pdbx_seq_one_letter_code
_entity_poly.pdbx_strand_id
1 'polypeptide(L)'
;METWRLRMQMLLCLLAVLLQGSFGARLLPLEQRHMVPENVHPLSDKMIDFINYINTTWKAGRNFADVPLSSIRRRLGVAPDNHMYRLAELVHDTDGLPIPDEFDSRSHWSHCPTVS
;
A
#
# COMPACT_ATOMS: atom_id res chain seq x y z
N MET A 1 -24.00 -17.73 50.93
CA MET A 1 -23.08 -16.58 50.68
C MET A 1 -22.70 -16.42 49.20
N GLU A 2 -23.06 -17.35 48.31
CA GLU A 2 -22.63 -17.34 46.91
C GLU A 2 -23.60 -16.62 45.95
N THR A 3 -24.88 -16.55 46.31
CA THR A 3 -25.91 -15.88 45.49
C THR A 3 -25.70 -14.36 45.38
N TRP A 4 -25.18 -13.72 46.43
CA TRP A 4 -24.79 -12.32 46.43
C TRP A 4 -23.56 -12.05 45.57
N ARG A 5 -22.60 -12.99 45.55
CA ARG A 5 -21.41 -12.87 44.70
C ARG A 5 -21.80 -12.97 43.23
N LEU A 6 -22.65 -13.94 42.86
CA LEU A 6 -23.14 -14.08 41.48
C LEU A 6 -23.96 -12.87 41.02
N ARG A 7 -24.83 -12.33 41.88
CA ARG A 7 -25.62 -11.12 41.57
C ARG A 7 -24.74 -9.88 41.44
N MET A 8 -23.76 -9.71 42.31
CA MET A 8 -22.82 -8.59 42.26
C MET A 8 -21.90 -8.70 41.04
N GLN A 9 -21.45 -9.90 40.68
CA GLN A 9 -20.62 -10.14 39.51
C GLN A 9 -21.39 -9.91 38.21
N MET A 10 -22.66 -10.30 38.16
CA MET A 10 -23.54 -10.04 37.03
C MET A 10 -23.87 -8.54 36.89
N LEU A 11 -24.09 -7.83 38.00
CA LEU A 11 -24.24 -6.37 38.01
C LEU A 11 -22.96 -5.65 37.55
N LEU A 12 -21.78 -6.11 38.01
CA LEU A 12 -20.49 -5.57 37.57
C LEU A 12 -20.25 -5.81 36.07
N CYS A 13 -20.62 -6.98 35.55
CA CYS A 13 -20.55 -7.25 34.11
C CYS A 13 -21.52 -6.37 33.29
N LEU A 14 -22.75 -6.19 33.77
CA LEU A 14 -23.72 -5.32 33.09
C LEU A 14 -23.28 -3.85 33.10
N LEU A 15 -22.71 -3.37 34.20
CA LEU A 15 -22.13 -2.03 34.28
C LEU A 15 -20.88 -1.90 33.39
N ALA A 16 -20.04 -2.93 33.29
CA ALA A 16 -18.89 -2.94 32.37
C ALA A 16 -19.31 -2.90 30.90
N VAL A 17 -20.38 -3.61 30.52
CA VAL A 17 -20.92 -3.58 29.14
C VAL A 17 -21.54 -2.22 28.81
N LEU A 18 -22.20 -1.57 29.77
CA LEU A 18 -22.74 -0.22 29.59
C LEU A 18 -21.63 0.86 29.55
N LEU A 19 -20.53 0.67 30.27
CA LEU A 19 -19.34 1.53 30.21
C LEU A 19 -18.49 1.30 28.95
N GLN A 20 -18.61 0.14 28.30
CA GLN A 20 -18.07 -0.10 26.95
C GLN A 20 -18.97 0.43 25.83
N GLY A 21 -20.09 1.11 26.17
CA GLY A 21 -20.98 1.85 25.27
C GLY A 21 -20.36 3.10 24.63
N SER A 22 -19.07 3.07 24.36
CA SER A 22 -18.37 3.99 23.47
C SER A 22 -17.21 3.26 22.81
N PHE A 23 -17.50 2.16 22.10
CA PHE A 23 -16.79 1.95 20.84
C PHE A 23 -17.22 3.08 19.93
N GLY A 24 -16.56 4.23 20.12
CA GLY A 24 -16.60 5.33 19.17
C GLY A 24 -16.43 4.70 17.81
N ALA A 25 -17.26 5.16 16.86
CA ALA A 25 -17.07 4.86 15.46
C ALA A 25 -15.56 4.81 15.23
N ARG A 26 -15.05 3.63 14.87
CA ARG A 26 -13.65 3.48 14.49
C ARG A 26 -13.57 4.24 13.18
N LEU A 27 -13.50 5.57 13.29
CA LEU A 27 -12.86 6.41 12.30
C LEU A 27 -11.53 5.69 12.13
N LEU A 28 -11.38 4.99 11.00
CA LEU A 28 -10.07 4.60 10.55
C LEU A 28 -9.24 5.87 10.74
N PRO A 29 -8.19 5.85 11.59
CA PRO A 29 -7.30 6.99 11.66
C PRO A 29 -6.99 7.29 10.20
N LEU A 30 -7.20 8.53 9.76
CA LEU A 30 -6.62 8.97 8.49
C LEU A 30 -5.14 8.65 8.67
N GLU A 31 -4.72 7.52 8.11
CA GLU A 31 -3.41 6.95 8.32
C GLU A 31 -2.45 8.08 8.02
N GLN A 32 -1.70 8.51 9.05
CA GLN A 32 -0.92 9.72 9.00
C GLN A 32 -0.16 9.71 7.69
N ARG A 33 -0.55 10.58 6.75
CA ARG A 33 0.23 10.78 5.55
C ARG A 33 1.55 11.35 6.05
N HIS A 34 2.56 10.49 6.15
CA HIS A 34 3.89 10.89 6.50
C HIS A 34 4.36 11.80 5.37
N MET A 35 4.41 13.10 5.66
CA MET A 35 4.91 14.07 4.70
C MET A 35 6.42 13.96 4.63
N VAL A 36 6.96 14.06 3.42
CA VAL A 36 8.40 14.17 3.22
C VAL A 36 8.89 15.41 3.99
N PRO A 37 9.95 15.32 4.81
CA PRO A 37 10.48 16.48 5.51
C PRO A 37 10.93 17.57 4.52
N GLU A 38 10.79 18.83 4.93
CA GLU A 38 11.19 19.96 4.08
C GLU A 38 12.67 19.89 3.68
N ASN A 39 12.97 20.37 2.47
CA ASN A 39 14.32 20.46 1.91
C ASN A 39 15.08 19.12 1.80
N VAL A 40 14.38 17.98 1.83
CA VAL A 40 15.00 16.68 1.57
C VAL A 40 15.15 16.48 0.06
N HIS A 41 16.40 16.32 -0.39
CA HIS A 41 16.66 16.02 -1.79
C HIS A 41 16.11 14.61 -2.14
N PRO A 42 15.33 14.45 -3.23
CA PRO A 42 14.65 13.18 -3.57
C PRO A 42 15.58 11.98 -3.75
N LEU A 43 16.84 12.21 -4.10
CA LEU A 43 17.86 11.16 -4.28
C LEU A 43 18.88 11.11 -3.13
N SER A 44 18.60 11.69 -1.96
CA SER A 44 19.50 11.67 -0.80
C SER A 44 19.34 10.41 0.05
N ASP A 45 20.34 10.06 0.86
CA ASP A 45 20.21 9.03 1.89
C ASP A 45 19.06 9.35 2.86
N LYS A 46 18.88 10.62 3.21
CA LYS A 46 17.77 11.06 4.07
C LYS A 46 16.40 10.70 3.50
N MET A 47 16.24 10.67 2.17
CA MET A 47 15.00 10.19 1.55
C MET A 47 14.84 8.67 1.70
N ILE A 48 15.93 7.91 1.51
CA ILE A 48 15.94 6.46 1.72
C ILE A 48 15.57 6.12 3.17
N ASP A 49 16.18 6.81 4.13
CA ASP A 49 15.92 6.64 5.56
C ASP A 49 14.48 6.99 5.91
N PHE A 50 13.95 8.09 5.38
CA PHE A 50 12.56 8.49 5.58
C PHE A 50 11.58 7.42 5.07
N ILE A 51 11.80 6.89 3.87
CA ILE A 51 10.93 5.84 3.31
C ILE A 51 11.00 4.56 4.15
N ASN A 52 12.19 4.14 4.56
CA ASN A 52 12.35 2.95 5.38
C ASN A 52 11.81 3.14 6.82
N TYR A 53 11.80 4.38 7.32
CA TYR A 53 11.24 4.73 8.62
C TYR A 53 9.72 4.59 8.66
N ILE A 54 9.01 4.94 7.58
CA ILE A 54 7.55 4.89 7.52
C ILE A 54 6.98 3.47 7.31
N ASN A 55 7.84 2.44 7.38
CA ASN A 55 7.48 1.02 7.40
C ASN A 55 6.55 0.56 6.25
N THR A 56 6.91 0.91 5.02
CA THR A 56 6.20 0.45 3.80
C THR A 56 6.41 -1.05 3.55
N THR A 57 5.61 -1.63 2.65
CA THR A 57 5.75 -3.04 2.23
C THR A 57 7.00 -3.33 1.40
N TRP A 58 7.74 -2.29 1.02
CA TRP A 58 8.97 -2.35 0.24
C TRP A 58 10.08 -1.56 0.96
N LYS A 59 11.34 -1.92 0.70
CA LYS A 59 12.51 -1.21 1.24
C LYS A 59 13.16 -0.32 0.19
N ALA A 60 13.40 0.94 0.55
CA ALA A 60 14.16 1.86 -0.27
C ALA A 60 15.65 1.54 -0.23
N GLY A 61 16.31 1.69 -1.38
CA GLY A 61 17.74 1.54 -1.56
C GLY A 61 18.25 2.44 -2.69
N ARG A 62 19.57 2.53 -2.84
CA ARG A 62 20.22 3.37 -3.85
C ARG A 62 20.22 2.68 -5.21
N ASN A 63 19.47 3.24 -6.17
CA ASN A 63 19.51 2.80 -7.58
C ASN A 63 20.39 3.69 -8.45
N PHE A 64 20.39 5.00 -8.20
CA PHE A 64 21.15 5.96 -8.99
C PHE A 64 22.08 6.76 -8.08
N ALA A 65 23.38 6.51 -8.17
CA ALA A 65 24.42 7.36 -7.58
C ALA A 65 24.84 8.43 -8.60
N ASP A 66 25.07 9.65 -8.14
CA ASP A 66 25.72 10.72 -8.91
C ASP A 66 25.05 11.13 -10.23
N VAL A 67 23.72 10.94 -10.35
CA VAL A 67 22.95 11.45 -11.48
C VAL A 67 22.20 12.72 -11.12
N PRO A 68 22.14 13.73 -12.01
CA PRO A 68 21.30 14.89 -11.78
C PRO A 68 19.82 14.51 -11.88
N LEU A 69 18.96 15.19 -11.13
CA LEU A 69 17.51 15.01 -11.19
C LEU A 69 16.94 15.15 -12.62
N SER A 70 17.57 15.96 -13.47
CA SER A 70 17.21 16.09 -14.88
C SER A 70 17.32 14.76 -15.65
N SER A 71 18.33 13.94 -15.34
CA SER A 71 18.51 12.62 -15.93
C SER A 71 17.38 11.67 -15.53
N ILE A 72 16.92 11.73 -14.28
CA ILE A 72 15.76 10.95 -13.79
C ILE A 72 14.49 11.41 -14.51
N ARG A 73 14.23 12.72 -14.57
CA ARG A 73 13.06 13.28 -15.28
C ARG A 73 13.01 12.85 -16.74
N ARG A 74 14.15 12.82 -17.43
CA ARG A 74 14.24 12.37 -18.84
C ARG A 74 13.79 10.91 -19.03
N ARG A 75 13.91 10.05 -18.01
CA ARG A 75 13.45 8.65 -18.07
C ARG A 75 11.93 8.53 -17.91
N LEU A 76 11.25 9.56 -17.41
CA LEU A 76 9.79 9.62 -17.21
C LEU A 76 9.10 10.14 -18.49
N GLY A 77 9.38 9.50 -19.63
CA GLY A 77 9.07 10.03 -20.96
C GLY A 77 7.63 9.88 -21.46
N VAL A 78 6.68 9.44 -20.63
CA VAL A 78 5.27 9.36 -21.04
C VAL A 78 4.67 10.76 -21.07
N ALA A 79 4.13 11.17 -22.22
CA ALA A 79 3.55 12.49 -22.39
C ALA A 79 2.28 12.67 -21.51
N PRO A 80 2.07 13.84 -20.87
CA PRO A 80 0.89 14.08 -20.03
C PRO A 80 -0.45 13.94 -20.79
N ASP A 81 -0.44 14.22 -22.08
CA ASP A 81 -1.58 14.15 -23.00
C ASP A 81 -1.72 12.80 -23.72
N ASN A 82 -0.97 11.76 -23.32
CA ASN A 82 -1.04 10.43 -23.97
C ASN A 82 -2.47 9.86 -24.05
N HIS A 83 -3.35 10.28 -23.13
CA HIS A 83 -4.73 9.85 -23.07
C HIS A 83 -5.55 10.28 -24.30
N MET A 84 -5.11 11.31 -25.03
CA MET A 84 -5.73 11.79 -26.27
C MET A 84 -5.42 10.90 -27.49
N TYR A 85 -4.47 9.98 -27.38
CA TYR A 85 -3.93 9.18 -28.49
C TYR A 85 -4.06 7.68 -28.26
N ARG A 86 -5.03 7.25 -27.44
CA ARG A 86 -5.24 5.83 -27.14
C ARG A 86 -5.83 5.09 -28.35
N LEU A 87 -5.43 3.83 -28.51
CA LEU A 87 -6.09 2.90 -29.44
C LEU A 87 -7.50 2.57 -28.94
N ALA A 88 -8.35 2.06 -29.84
CA ALA A 88 -9.67 1.57 -29.46
C ALA A 88 -9.54 0.44 -28.43
N GLU A 89 -10.46 0.42 -27.45
CA GLU A 89 -10.52 -0.64 -26.45
C GLU A 89 -11.01 -1.95 -27.09
N LEU A 90 -10.31 -3.05 -26.78
CA LEU A 90 -10.71 -4.40 -27.16
C LEU A 90 -11.20 -5.14 -25.90
N VAL A 91 -12.45 -5.58 -25.93
CA VAL A 91 -13.07 -6.33 -24.83
C VAL A 91 -12.92 -7.82 -25.09
N HIS A 92 -12.35 -8.55 -24.13
CA HIS A 92 -12.22 -10.00 -24.16
C HIS A 92 -13.33 -10.65 -23.31
N ASP A 93 -13.90 -11.75 -23.79
CA ASP A 93 -14.75 -12.61 -22.97
C ASP A 93 -13.85 -13.39 -21.99
N THR A 94 -14.01 -13.10 -20.70
CA THR A 94 -13.24 -13.72 -19.62
C THR A 94 -14.09 -14.65 -18.76
N ASP A 95 -15.35 -14.90 -19.13
CA ASP A 95 -16.26 -15.71 -18.33
C ASP A 95 -15.76 -17.16 -18.26
N GLY A 96 -15.62 -17.67 -17.03
CA GLY A 96 -15.15 -19.04 -16.79
C GLY A 96 -13.65 -19.27 -17.00
N LEU A 97 -12.85 -18.23 -17.29
CA LEU A 97 -11.40 -18.37 -17.36
C LEU A 97 -10.78 -18.56 -15.96
N PRO A 98 -10.05 -19.65 -15.69
CA PRO A 98 -9.36 -19.83 -14.43
C PRO A 98 -8.09 -18.97 -14.40
N ILE A 99 -8.17 -17.78 -13.80
CA ILE A 99 -7.01 -16.91 -13.60
C ILE A 99 -6.23 -17.39 -12.37
N PRO A 100 -4.91 -17.63 -12.47
CA PRO A 100 -4.10 -18.10 -11.35
C PRO A 100 -3.84 -16.98 -10.33
N ASP A 101 -3.57 -17.36 -9.08
CA ASP A 101 -3.21 -16.43 -8.00
C ASP A 101 -1.86 -15.72 -8.27
N GLU A 102 -0.95 -16.38 -8.99
CA GLU A 102 0.36 -15.86 -9.38
C GLU A 102 0.65 -16.15 -10.86
N PHE A 103 1.29 -15.20 -11.55
CA PHE A 103 1.65 -15.33 -12.96
C PHE A 103 2.99 -14.64 -13.26
N ASP A 104 3.90 -15.36 -13.91
CA ASP A 104 5.16 -14.82 -14.46
C ASP A 104 5.30 -15.21 -15.94
N SER A 105 5.30 -14.21 -16.82
CA SER A 105 5.45 -14.37 -18.26
C SER A 105 6.68 -15.18 -18.66
N ARG A 106 7.78 -15.06 -17.90
CA ARG A 106 9.05 -15.75 -18.19
C ARG A 106 8.93 -17.25 -18.02
N SER A 107 8.16 -17.68 -17.04
CA SER A 107 7.89 -19.08 -16.76
C SER A 107 6.95 -19.68 -17.81
N HIS A 108 5.92 -18.91 -18.20
CA HIS A 108 4.91 -19.37 -19.17
C HIS A 108 5.43 -19.40 -20.62
N TRP A 109 6.32 -18.49 -20.97
CA TRP A 109 6.96 -18.39 -22.29
C TRP A 109 8.47 -18.55 -22.20
N SER A 110 8.93 -19.66 -21.60
CA SER A 110 10.34 -19.95 -21.32
C SER A 110 11.25 -19.94 -22.55
N HIS A 111 10.70 -20.23 -23.73
CA HIS A 111 11.42 -20.24 -25.01
C HIS A 111 11.43 -18.89 -25.74
N CYS A 112 10.92 -17.82 -25.11
CA CYS A 112 10.90 -16.47 -25.67
C CYS A 112 11.98 -15.58 -25.02
N PRO A 113 13.19 -15.49 -25.60
CA PRO A 113 14.37 -14.89 -24.94
C PRO A 113 14.29 -13.38 -24.70
N THR A 114 13.32 -12.69 -25.29
CA THR A 114 13.07 -11.27 -25.01
C THR A 114 12.35 -11.03 -23.68
N VAL A 115 11.75 -12.10 -23.14
CA VAL A 115 11.03 -12.06 -21.87
C VAL A 115 11.72 -12.98 -20.86
N SER A 116 12.12 -14.20 -21.25
CA SER A 116 12.70 -15.22 -20.35
C SER A 116 14.11 -14.93 -19.85
#